data_AF-A0A2E0XRZ3-F1
#
_entry.id   AF-A0A2E0XRZ3-F1
#
_cell.length_a   1.000
_cell.length_b   1.000
_cell.length_c   1.000
_cell.angle_alpha   90.00
_cell.angle_beta   90.00
_cell.angle_gamma   90.00
#
_symmetry.space_group_name_H-M   'P 1'
#
loop_
_entity.id
_entity.type
_entity.pdbx_description
1 polymer ?
#
loop_
_entity_poly.entity_id
_entity_poly.type
_entity_poly.pdbx_seq_one_letter_code
_entity_poly.pdbx_strand_id
1 'polypeptide(L)'
;MPNSGTGLGGRKAPSLYENEKMTFFSSPQSVISLLLSAILLSGLTPSSPAQVHYLSNGSPWSRKAEAGPDAEVGGWYYNLGITGIRVQLMADAPKHLLVKYVFADSPAGGKIHPGDTLIGVNRQSFQTEHKNGYGMDKFGADGPILEFSIALESCQAKSGRGLLPITLVRRGKTEEVVLDVGQEYGAYAQSFPFDCPKTERIRHQLYQYLVDHQGEDGSWGIPPQDTFAPLALLASGEKPYLEAVKKNVQMHARTTSAEDDSWLINWRYMAAAIVMSEYHLATGEKWVLKELEEVYALLISSQYIDMNQINEKVKETHPHAYPKDEMDSHGGWGHNPGFEGYGPISMLTAQGALAFALMHRCGIDVDPARHQAAYNFLQRSAGANGYIWYKDQPSGENDWADMGRTGTSAIAHQLSPYQDDVYHQRARLQAKVIGQHPQSFPDTHGSPIMGMGYTAVGANVAPGYLRQLMAANCWWFTLAQCHDGSFYYQPNRDNAGYGTDSRIAATAVTAFIFSIPKGNLYLTGKQASDHH
;
A
#
# COMPACT_ATOMS: atom_id res chain seq x y z
N MET A 1 -28.78 9.79 -77.84
CA MET A 1 -28.46 10.30 -79.19
C MET A 1 -27.42 11.41 -79.05
N PRO A 2 -26.39 11.54 -79.91
CA PRO A 2 -25.65 10.56 -80.74
C PRO A 2 -24.18 10.39 -80.24
N ASN A 3 -23.50 9.26 -80.53
CA ASN A 3 -22.47 9.04 -81.59
C ASN A 3 -21.37 10.12 -81.66
N SER A 4 -20.06 9.83 -81.77
CA SER A 4 -19.31 8.81 -82.53
C SER A 4 -17.85 8.78 -82.00
N GLY A 5 -17.11 7.66 -81.86
CA GLY A 5 -16.61 6.76 -82.92
C GLY A 5 -15.36 7.36 -83.62
N THR A 6 -14.24 6.70 -83.91
CA THR A 6 -13.79 5.28 -83.91
C THR A 6 -12.30 5.26 -84.35
N GLY A 7 -11.47 4.34 -83.85
CA GLY A 7 -10.89 3.22 -84.66
C GLY A 7 -9.35 3.34 -84.72
N LEU A 8 -8.49 2.32 -84.79
CA LEU A 8 -8.48 0.89 -85.16
C LEU A 8 -7.27 0.25 -84.39
N GLY A 9 -7.08 -1.05 -84.17
CA GLY A 9 -7.68 -2.29 -84.65
C GLY A 9 -6.65 -3.43 -84.41
N GLY A 10 -7.09 -4.66 -84.11
CA GLY A 10 -6.19 -5.83 -84.06
C GLY A 10 -6.66 -6.98 -83.16
N ARG A 11 -7.68 -7.74 -83.61
CA ARG A 11 -8.15 -9.04 -83.07
C ARG A 11 -7.12 -10.16 -83.40
N LYS A 12 -7.09 -11.37 -82.80
CA LYS A 12 -8.18 -12.32 -82.47
C LYS A 12 -7.63 -13.53 -81.66
N ALA A 13 -8.49 -14.13 -80.85
CA ALA A 13 -8.35 -15.34 -80.00
C ALA A 13 -8.26 -16.67 -80.83
N PRO A 14 -8.22 -17.92 -80.27
CA PRO A 14 -9.21 -18.48 -79.31
C PRO A 14 -8.72 -19.56 -78.31
N SER A 15 -9.68 -20.04 -77.50
CA SER A 15 -9.64 -20.98 -76.38
C SER A 15 -9.88 -22.47 -76.71
N LEU A 16 -9.59 -23.33 -75.71
CA LEU A 16 -10.28 -24.58 -75.25
C LEU A 16 -9.54 -25.94 -75.34
N TYR A 17 -9.66 -26.72 -74.24
CA TYR A 17 -9.42 -28.17 -73.99
C TYR A 17 -7.96 -28.68 -74.06
N GLU A 18 -7.43 -29.62 -73.26
CA GLU A 18 -7.79 -30.35 -72.03
C GLU A 18 -6.49 -31.10 -71.56
N ASN A 19 -6.42 -31.47 -70.28
CA ASN A 19 -5.63 -32.56 -69.67
C ASN A 19 -4.11 -32.48 -69.36
N GLU A 20 -3.89 -32.72 -68.05
CA GLU A 20 -2.89 -33.58 -67.40
C GLU A 20 -1.52 -33.04 -66.93
N LYS A 21 -1.34 -33.27 -65.61
CA LYS A 21 -0.13 -33.65 -64.84
C LYS A 21 0.82 -32.55 -64.36
N MET A 22 0.62 -32.23 -63.08
CA MET A 22 1.61 -32.04 -62.00
C MET A 22 3.08 -31.80 -62.41
N THR A 23 3.58 -30.62 -62.08
CA THR A 23 4.66 -30.46 -61.09
C THR A 23 4.64 -29.04 -60.53
N PHE A 24 4.58 -28.95 -59.20
CA PHE A 24 4.59 -27.74 -58.39
C PHE A 24 5.98 -27.09 -58.38
N PHE A 25 6.04 -25.76 -58.48
CA PHE A 25 6.79 -24.92 -57.52
C PHE A 25 6.31 -23.47 -57.59
N SER A 26 6.48 -22.78 -56.46
CA SER A 26 6.28 -21.35 -56.18
C SER A 26 4.85 -20.88 -55.81
N SER A 27 4.72 -20.60 -54.50
CA SER A 27 3.61 -20.03 -53.75
C SER A 27 3.24 -18.60 -54.17
N PRO A 28 1.96 -18.20 -54.02
CA PRO A 28 1.64 -17.31 -52.91
C PRO A 28 0.23 -17.50 -52.31
N GLN A 29 0.06 -16.98 -51.09
CA GLN A 29 -1.18 -16.41 -50.52
C GLN A 29 -2.50 -17.23 -50.56
N SER A 30 -2.90 -17.57 -49.32
CA SER A 30 -4.24 -17.39 -48.73
C SER A 30 -5.12 -18.62 -48.51
N VAL A 31 -5.57 -18.68 -47.24
CA VAL A 31 -6.75 -19.35 -46.68
C VAL A 31 -6.58 -20.81 -46.24
N ILE A 32 -6.19 -20.98 -44.96
CA ILE A 32 -6.84 -21.97 -44.08
C ILE A 32 -7.27 -21.24 -42.80
N SER A 33 -8.56 -20.89 -42.77
CA SER A 33 -9.33 -20.83 -41.54
C SER A 33 -9.56 -22.26 -41.08
N LEU A 34 -9.04 -22.61 -39.90
CA LEU A 34 -9.65 -23.41 -38.83
C LEU A 34 -8.54 -23.89 -37.90
N LEU A 35 -8.78 -23.73 -36.59
CA LEU A 35 -7.91 -24.10 -35.46
C LEU A 35 -6.83 -23.08 -35.09
N LEU A 36 -7.26 -21.94 -34.51
CA LEU A 36 -6.55 -21.26 -33.42
C LEU A 36 -7.52 -20.31 -32.68
N SER A 37 -8.74 -20.79 -32.44
CA SER A 37 -9.67 -20.18 -31.49
C SER A 37 -9.49 -20.84 -30.13
N ALA A 38 -8.36 -20.58 -29.46
CA ALA A 38 -8.16 -20.91 -28.03
C ALA A 38 -6.79 -20.41 -27.49
N ILE A 39 -6.43 -19.14 -27.65
CA ILE A 39 -5.52 -18.46 -26.69
C ILE A 39 -6.09 -17.06 -26.44
N LEU A 40 -7.27 -17.04 -25.82
CA LEU A 40 -7.90 -15.89 -25.21
C LEU A 40 -7.95 -16.22 -23.72
N LEU A 41 -6.82 -16.12 -23.04
CA LEU A 41 -6.73 -16.16 -21.58
C LEU A 41 -5.36 -15.64 -21.15
N SER A 42 -5.41 -14.78 -20.13
CA SER A 42 -4.30 -14.19 -19.38
C SER A 42 -3.51 -13.08 -20.10
N GLY A 43 -4.00 -11.85 -19.93
CA GLY A 43 -3.12 -10.70 -19.82
C GLY A 43 -2.19 -10.92 -18.62
N LEU A 44 -1.06 -11.59 -18.87
CA LEU A 44 0.05 -11.67 -17.94
C LEU A 44 0.76 -10.31 -17.96
N THR A 45 0.28 -9.39 -17.12
CA THR A 45 1.26 -8.57 -16.40
C THR A 45 2.18 -9.56 -15.67
N PRO A 46 3.51 -9.37 -15.65
CA PRO A 46 4.36 -10.25 -14.87
C PRO A 46 3.84 -10.18 -13.44
N SER A 47 3.23 -11.27 -12.97
CA SER A 47 2.90 -11.44 -11.58
C SER A 47 4.21 -11.26 -10.84
N SER A 48 4.33 -10.15 -10.11
CA SER A 48 5.45 -10.02 -9.18
C SER A 48 5.40 -11.28 -8.31
N PRO A 49 6.45 -12.11 -8.28
CA PRO A 49 6.42 -13.32 -7.48
C PRO A 49 6.11 -12.93 -6.04
N ALA A 50 5.11 -13.58 -5.46
CA ALA A 50 4.69 -13.35 -4.08
C ALA A 50 5.91 -13.34 -3.17
N GLN A 51 6.03 -12.34 -2.29
CA GLN A 51 7.25 -12.23 -1.50
C GLN A 51 7.34 -13.29 -0.45
N VAL A 52 6.34 -13.49 0.40
CA VAL A 52 6.28 -14.65 1.30
C VAL A 52 6.01 -15.92 0.48
N HIS A 53 7.11 -16.45 -0.06
CA HIS A 53 7.19 -17.65 -0.85
C HIS A 53 8.58 -18.29 -0.66
N TYR A 54 8.72 -19.54 -1.08
CA TYR A 54 9.99 -20.25 -1.13
C TYR A 54 10.65 -20.07 -2.50
N LEU A 55 11.20 -18.87 -2.76
CA LEU A 55 11.89 -18.60 -4.01
C LEU A 55 13.31 -19.23 -3.97
N SER A 56 13.77 -19.75 -5.10
CA SER A 56 15.08 -20.41 -5.21
C SER A 56 16.27 -19.50 -4.89
N ASN A 57 16.09 -18.18 -5.04
CA ASN A 57 17.08 -17.16 -4.70
C ASN A 57 17.09 -16.78 -3.20
N GLY A 58 16.28 -17.45 -2.37
CA GLY A 58 16.16 -17.19 -0.94
C GLY A 58 15.33 -15.96 -0.56
N SER A 59 14.79 -15.21 -1.52
CA SER A 59 13.85 -14.11 -1.25
C SER A 59 12.54 -14.68 -0.67
N PRO A 60 11.90 -14.01 0.29
CA PRO A 60 12.26 -12.70 0.87
C PRO A 60 13.24 -12.84 2.04
N TRP A 61 13.45 -14.06 2.54
CA TRP A 61 14.18 -14.41 3.76
C TRP A 61 15.64 -13.96 3.76
N SER A 62 16.25 -13.81 2.58
CA SER A 62 17.62 -13.35 2.39
C SER A 62 17.80 -11.83 2.38
N ARG A 63 16.71 -11.05 2.37
CA ARG A 63 16.77 -9.57 2.42
C ARG A 63 17.23 -9.09 3.78
N LYS A 64 18.05 -8.04 3.82
CA LYS A 64 18.69 -7.55 5.04
C LYS A 64 18.45 -6.06 5.20
N ALA A 65 18.36 -5.61 6.45
CA ALA A 65 18.55 -4.21 6.79
C ALA A 65 20.06 -3.94 6.86
N GLU A 66 20.50 -2.76 6.43
CA GLU A 66 21.93 -2.39 6.44
C GLU A 66 22.32 -1.66 7.73
N ALA A 67 21.35 -1.08 8.44
CA ALA A 67 21.55 -0.40 9.71
C ALA A 67 20.35 -0.56 10.65
N GLY A 68 20.50 -0.04 11.87
CA GLY A 68 19.52 -0.17 12.95
C GLY A 68 19.55 -1.55 13.63
N PRO A 69 18.62 -1.81 14.56
CA PRO A 69 18.60 -3.05 15.35
C PRO A 69 18.50 -4.31 14.49
N ASP A 70 17.89 -4.26 13.31
CA ASP A 70 17.72 -5.45 12.48
C ASP A 70 18.91 -5.74 11.55
N ALA A 71 19.99 -4.94 11.56
CA ALA A 71 21.18 -5.18 10.74
C ALA A 71 21.87 -6.51 11.09
N GLU A 72 21.84 -6.90 12.36
CA GLU A 72 22.43 -8.15 12.86
C GLU A 72 21.55 -9.39 12.65
N VAL A 73 20.27 -9.22 12.31
CA VAL A 73 19.30 -10.33 12.17
C VAL A 73 19.63 -11.21 10.96
N GLY A 74 20.24 -10.64 9.92
CA GLY A 74 20.73 -11.37 8.75
C GLY A 74 19.65 -11.84 7.76
N GLY A 75 18.39 -11.42 7.93
CA GLY A 75 17.27 -11.74 7.04
C GLY A 75 15.99 -10.96 7.37
N TRP A 76 15.00 -11.05 6.48
CA TRP A 76 13.65 -10.53 6.71
C TRP A 76 12.76 -11.66 7.20
N TYR A 77 12.62 -11.75 8.51
CA TYR A 77 11.94 -12.83 9.21
C TYR A 77 10.75 -12.26 9.98
N TYR A 78 9.72 -13.07 10.21
CA TYR A 78 8.60 -12.64 11.03
C TYR A 78 9.09 -12.30 12.44
N ASN A 79 8.75 -11.11 12.94
CA ASN A 79 8.88 -10.79 14.36
C ASN A 79 7.77 -11.50 15.13
N LEU A 80 8.11 -12.11 16.27
CA LEU A 80 7.15 -12.67 17.20
C LEU A 80 6.86 -11.71 18.37
N GLY A 81 6.56 -10.46 18.03
CA GLY A 81 6.20 -9.42 18.99
C GLY A 81 7.34 -9.06 19.95
N ILE A 82 6.96 -8.70 21.18
CA ILE A 82 7.89 -8.25 22.23
C ILE A 82 8.82 -9.36 22.74
N THR A 83 8.70 -10.58 22.23
CA THR A 83 9.55 -11.71 22.65
C THR A 83 11.01 -11.55 22.22
N GLY A 84 11.26 -10.78 21.15
CA GLY A 84 12.58 -10.64 20.52
C GLY A 84 12.97 -11.79 19.59
N ILE A 85 12.04 -12.70 19.28
CA ILE A 85 12.29 -13.84 18.37
C ILE A 85 12.01 -13.42 16.92
N ARG A 86 12.88 -13.86 16.00
CA ARG A 86 12.70 -13.78 14.55
C ARG A 86 12.56 -15.18 13.98
N VAL A 87 11.52 -15.42 13.20
CA VAL A 87 11.23 -16.75 12.65
C VAL A 87 11.00 -16.76 11.14
N GLN A 88 11.33 -17.90 10.54
CA GLN A 88 11.04 -18.22 9.16
C GLN A 88 9.98 -19.32 9.09
N LEU A 89 9.11 -19.23 8.09
CA LEU A 89 8.12 -20.27 7.78
C LEU A 89 8.81 -21.52 7.19
N MET A 90 8.31 -22.71 7.51
CA MET A 90 8.88 -23.99 7.06
C MET A 90 8.00 -24.69 6.01
N ALA A 91 8.50 -24.88 4.79
CA ALA A 91 7.73 -25.45 3.69
C ALA A 91 7.31 -26.90 3.93
N ASP A 92 8.23 -27.68 4.50
CA ASP A 92 8.11 -29.10 4.80
C ASP A 92 7.39 -29.38 6.13
N ALA A 93 7.19 -28.35 6.94
CA ALA A 93 6.49 -28.43 8.21
C ALA A 93 5.62 -27.17 8.43
N PRO A 94 4.48 -27.04 7.71
CA PRO A 94 3.72 -25.79 7.67
C PRO A 94 3.03 -25.39 8.98
N LYS A 95 3.07 -26.24 9.99
CA LYS A 95 2.62 -25.94 11.35
C LYS A 95 3.75 -25.52 12.28
N HIS A 96 4.97 -25.38 11.79
CA HIS A 96 6.13 -25.04 12.61
C HIS A 96 6.76 -23.71 12.20
N LEU A 97 7.54 -23.14 13.11
CA LEU A 97 8.32 -21.92 12.89
C LEU A 97 9.79 -22.19 13.20
N LEU A 98 10.68 -21.88 12.26
CA LEU A 98 12.12 -22.00 12.48
C LEU A 98 12.66 -20.70 13.09
N VAL A 99 13.29 -20.78 14.26
CA VAL A 99 13.96 -19.63 14.88
C VAL A 99 15.22 -19.29 14.08
N LYS A 100 15.30 -18.05 13.63
CA LYS A 100 16.42 -17.53 12.83
C LYS A 100 17.31 -16.59 13.62
N TYR A 101 16.73 -15.80 14.51
CA TYR A 101 17.46 -14.85 15.35
C TYR A 101 16.70 -14.59 16.65
N VAL A 102 17.43 -14.25 17.72
CA VAL A 102 16.88 -13.85 19.02
C VAL A 102 17.71 -12.69 19.55
N PHE A 103 17.06 -11.56 19.85
CA PHE A 103 17.74 -10.41 20.46
C PHE A 103 18.20 -10.74 21.88
N ALA A 104 19.44 -10.39 22.22
CA ALA A 104 20.04 -10.74 23.51
C ALA A 104 19.31 -10.10 24.71
N ASP A 105 18.92 -8.83 24.58
CA ASP A 105 18.27 -8.05 25.64
C ASP A 105 16.73 -8.17 25.61
N SER A 106 16.22 -9.31 25.10
CA SER A 106 14.79 -9.57 24.98
C SER A 106 14.31 -10.65 25.95
N PRO A 107 12.99 -10.81 26.16
CA PRO A 107 12.42 -11.90 26.97
C PRO A 107 12.91 -13.31 26.60
N ALA A 108 13.22 -13.54 25.31
CA ALA A 108 13.72 -14.81 24.79
C ALA A 108 15.26 -14.96 24.88
N GLY A 109 15.98 -13.88 25.16
CA GLY A 109 17.43 -13.85 25.29
C GLY A 109 17.96 -14.95 26.20
N GLY A 110 18.90 -15.75 25.69
CA GLY A 110 19.51 -16.88 26.41
C GLY A 110 18.61 -18.09 26.68
N LYS A 111 17.31 -18.06 26.33
CA LYS A 111 16.35 -19.16 26.56
C LYS A 111 15.99 -19.89 25.28
N ILE A 112 15.81 -19.14 24.19
CA ILE A 112 15.55 -19.64 22.84
C ILE A 112 16.74 -19.31 21.97
N HIS A 113 17.07 -20.18 21.03
CA HIS A 113 18.25 -20.07 20.20
C HIS A 113 17.93 -20.24 18.71
N PRO A 114 18.70 -19.59 17.82
CA PRO A 114 18.66 -19.89 16.40
C PRO A 114 18.79 -21.39 16.13
N GLY A 115 17.93 -21.92 15.27
CA GLY A 115 17.83 -23.36 14.96
C GLY A 115 16.82 -24.13 15.81
N ASP A 116 16.24 -23.55 16.85
CA ASP A 116 15.08 -24.13 17.51
C ASP A 116 13.87 -24.13 16.57
N THR A 117 13.06 -25.19 16.60
CA THR A 117 11.79 -25.27 15.86
C THR A 117 10.64 -25.12 16.83
N LEU A 118 9.87 -24.03 16.72
CA LEU A 118 8.67 -23.84 17.53
C LEU A 118 7.54 -24.69 16.95
N ILE A 119 6.94 -25.54 17.78
CA ILE A 119 5.86 -26.46 17.41
C ILE A 119 4.56 -26.16 18.16
N GLY A 120 4.58 -25.24 19.11
CA GLY A 120 3.42 -24.83 19.88
C GLY A 120 3.69 -23.64 20.79
N VAL A 121 2.61 -23.07 21.29
CA VAL A 121 2.60 -21.91 22.18
C VAL A 121 1.45 -22.06 23.17
N ASN A 122 1.61 -21.52 24.39
CA ASN A 122 0.64 -21.63 25.47
C ASN A 122 0.19 -23.08 25.74
N ARG A 123 1.16 -24.01 25.70
CA ARG A 123 0.96 -25.47 25.88
C ARG A 123 0.04 -26.14 24.87
N GLN A 124 -0.17 -25.51 23.73
CA GLN A 124 -0.92 -26.06 22.61
C GLN A 124 -0.01 -26.17 21.40
N SER A 125 -0.02 -27.32 20.74
CA SER A 125 0.65 -27.47 19.44
C SER A 125 -0.05 -26.58 18.41
N PHE A 126 0.71 -26.08 17.44
CA PHE A 126 0.10 -25.35 16.33
C PHE A 126 -0.83 -26.25 15.50
N GLN A 127 -2.02 -25.74 15.18
CA GLN A 127 -3.09 -26.56 14.58
C GLN A 127 -3.25 -26.33 13.09
N THR A 128 -3.14 -25.08 12.65
CA THR A 128 -3.40 -24.67 11.27
C THR A 128 -2.08 -24.49 10.51
N GLU A 129 -2.09 -24.83 9.23
CA GLU A 129 -0.95 -24.61 8.34
C GLU A 129 -0.86 -23.14 7.95
N HIS A 130 0.35 -22.56 7.96
CA HIS A 130 0.53 -21.25 7.36
C HIS A 130 0.34 -21.31 5.84
N LYS A 131 -0.09 -20.19 5.26
CA LYS A 131 -0.21 -20.03 3.81
C LYS A 131 0.93 -19.19 3.26
N ASN A 132 1.35 -19.49 2.03
CA ASN A 132 2.34 -18.75 1.25
C ASN A 132 1.77 -18.40 -0.14
N GLY A 133 2.36 -17.42 -0.80
CA GLY A 133 1.87 -16.90 -2.07
C GLY A 133 1.09 -15.60 -1.93
N TYR A 134 0.55 -15.15 -3.07
CA TYR A 134 -0.19 -13.91 -3.23
C TYR A 134 -1.57 -14.23 -3.84
N GLY A 135 -2.61 -13.59 -3.32
CA GLY A 135 -3.98 -13.76 -3.80
C GLY A 135 -5.00 -13.86 -2.67
N MET A 136 -6.27 -13.73 -3.04
CA MET A 136 -7.41 -13.68 -2.13
C MET A 136 -7.50 -14.88 -1.18
N ASP A 137 -7.04 -16.07 -1.59
CA ASP A 137 -7.03 -17.29 -0.77
C ASP A 137 -5.81 -17.40 0.17
N LYS A 138 -4.81 -16.52 -0.01
CA LYS A 138 -3.54 -16.50 0.74
C LYS A 138 -3.42 -15.34 1.72
N PHE A 139 -4.12 -14.24 1.50
CA PHE A 139 -4.02 -13.04 2.33
C PHE A 139 -4.44 -13.30 3.78
N GLY A 140 -3.84 -12.53 4.69
CA GLY A 140 -4.02 -12.64 6.14
C GLY A 140 -2.98 -13.53 6.83
N ALA A 141 -3.12 -13.61 8.16
CA ALA A 141 -2.35 -14.54 8.98
C ALA A 141 -3.14 -15.83 9.19
N ASP A 142 -2.50 -16.95 8.88
CA ASP A 142 -2.97 -18.30 9.16
C ASP A 142 -1.88 -19.07 9.91
N GLY A 143 -2.29 -20.13 10.61
CA GLY A 143 -1.38 -21.07 11.23
C GLY A 143 -0.54 -20.46 12.35
N PRO A 144 0.74 -20.87 12.49
CA PRO A 144 1.54 -20.54 13.66
C PRO A 144 1.69 -19.04 13.93
N ILE A 145 1.68 -18.18 12.90
CA ILE A 145 1.76 -16.72 13.06
C ILE A 145 0.52 -16.19 13.81
N LEU A 146 -0.67 -16.54 13.33
CA LEU A 146 -1.91 -16.11 13.99
C LEU A 146 -2.03 -16.71 15.39
N GLU A 147 -1.78 -18.01 15.53
CA GLU A 147 -1.88 -18.73 16.80
C GLU A 147 -0.90 -18.19 17.85
N PHE A 148 0.33 -17.84 17.45
CA PHE A 148 1.30 -17.19 18.33
C PHE A 148 0.83 -15.79 18.77
N SER A 149 0.28 -14.99 17.86
CA SER A 149 -0.23 -13.66 18.21
C SER A 149 -1.34 -13.72 19.26
N ILE A 150 -2.26 -14.68 19.15
CA ILE A 150 -3.36 -14.89 20.09
C ILE A 150 -2.82 -15.27 21.47
N ALA A 151 -1.83 -16.16 21.51
CA ALA A 151 -1.19 -16.56 22.77
C ALA A 151 -0.41 -15.42 23.42
N LEU A 152 0.29 -14.61 22.64
CA LEU A 152 1.03 -13.44 23.13
C LEU A 152 0.07 -12.40 23.74
N GLU A 153 -1.03 -12.05 23.07
CA GLU A 153 -2.04 -11.16 23.66
C GLU A 153 -2.64 -11.74 24.95
N SER A 154 -2.97 -13.03 24.94
CA SER A 154 -3.60 -13.70 26.08
C SER A 154 -2.69 -13.73 27.31
N CYS A 155 -1.38 -13.92 27.13
CA CYS A 155 -0.45 -13.97 28.27
C CYS A 155 -0.22 -12.58 28.90
N GLN A 156 -0.31 -11.51 28.11
CA GLN A 156 -0.18 -10.14 28.58
C GLN A 156 -1.46 -9.64 29.29
N ALA A 157 -2.62 -10.27 29.06
CA ALA A 157 -3.85 -9.98 29.81
C ALA A 157 -3.67 -10.28 31.31
N LYS A 158 -4.53 -9.69 32.16
CA LYS A 158 -4.43 -9.82 33.63
C LYS A 158 -4.36 -11.29 34.10
N SER A 159 -5.11 -12.18 33.47
CA SER A 159 -5.13 -13.62 33.77
C SER A 159 -3.86 -14.37 33.36
N GLY A 160 -3.14 -13.87 32.35
CA GLY A 160 -1.97 -14.54 31.76
C GLY A 160 -0.66 -14.38 32.54
N ARG A 161 -0.61 -13.44 33.49
CA ARG A 161 0.56 -13.16 34.36
C ARG A 161 1.85 -12.81 33.60
N GLY A 162 1.78 -12.48 32.31
CA GLY A 162 2.94 -12.16 31.48
C GLY A 162 3.81 -13.36 31.12
N LEU A 163 3.35 -14.59 31.37
CA LEU A 163 4.13 -15.80 31.13
C LEU A 163 3.67 -16.49 29.85
N LEU A 164 4.58 -16.68 28.90
CA LEU A 164 4.32 -17.32 27.61
C LEU A 164 5.08 -18.64 27.51
N PRO A 165 4.43 -19.80 27.78
CA PRO A 165 5.01 -21.11 27.50
C PRO A 165 5.15 -21.32 26.00
N ILE A 166 6.31 -21.75 25.54
CA ILE A 166 6.60 -22.09 24.15
C ILE A 166 7.08 -23.54 24.11
N THR A 167 6.47 -24.34 23.25
CA THR A 167 6.88 -25.71 22.99
C THR A 167 7.78 -25.73 21.77
N LEU A 168 9.01 -26.20 21.93
CA LEU A 168 10.01 -26.23 20.86
C LEU A 168 10.69 -27.60 20.74
N VAL A 169 11.28 -27.85 19.58
CA VAL A 169 12.18 -28.96 19.33
C VAL A 169 13.60 -28.43 19.21
N ARG A 170 14.49 -28.93 20.08
CA ARG A 170 15.91 -28.61 20.11
C ARG A 170 16.70 -29.90 20.05
N ARG A 171 17.56 -30.05 19.03
CA ARG A 171 18.39 -31.27 18.85
C ARG A 171 17.56 -32.57 18.89
N GLY A 172 16.37 -32.54 18.30
CA GLY A 172 15.43 -33.67 18.24
C GLY A 172 14.65 -33.96 19.53
N LYS A 173 14.78 -33.13 20.57
CA LYS A 173 14.03 -33.27 21.82
C LYS A 173 12.99 -32.16 21.96
N THR A 174 11.79 -32.53 22.39
CA THR A 174 10.75 -31.57 22.73
C THR A 174 10.99 -30.99 24.12
N GLU A 175 10.96 -29.66 24.22
CA GLU A 175 11.17 -28.89 25.44
C GLU A 175 10.06 -27.82 25.59
N GLU A 176 9.71 -27.47 26.83
CA GLU A 176 8.88 -26.30 27.15
C GLU A 176 9.80 -25.21 27.73
N VAL A 177 9.77 -24.02 27.13
CA VAL A 177 10.45 -22.82 27.63
C VAL A 177 9.40 -21.78 27.97
N VAL A 178 9.45 -21.22 29.17
CA VAL A 178 8.53 -20.16 29.59
C VAL A 178 9.24 -18.81 29.50
N LEU A 179 8.72 -17.93 28.65
CA LEU A 179 9.16 -16.53 28.58
C LEU A 179 8.36 -15.68 29.54
N ASP A 180 9.03 -14.72 30.18
CA ASP A 180 8.38 -13.65 30.93
C ASP A 180 8.38 -12.41 30.02
N VAL A 181 7.23 -12.13 29.42
CA VAL A 181 7.01 -10.99 28.52
C VAL A 181 6.32 -9.83 29.24
N GLY A 182 6.03 -9.97 30.53
CA GLY A 182 5.37 -8.96 31.34
C GLY A 182 3.91 -8.70 30.99
N GLN A 183 3.29 -7.79 31.74
CA GLN A 183 1.89 -7.36 31.57
C GLN A 183 1.77 -5.85 31.36
N GLU A 184 2.89 -5.16 31.12
CA GLU A 184 2.94 -3.70 31.07
C GLU A 184 1.90 -3.12 30.10
N TYR A 185 1.80 -3.71 28.91
CA TYR A 185 0.88 -3.27 27.86
C TYR A 185 -0.55 -3.80 28.02
N GLY A 186 -0.76 -4.88 28.78
CA GLY A 186 -2.01 -5.62 28.76
C GLY A 186 -2.31 -6.25 27.40
N ALA A 187 -3.60 -6.50 27.13
CA ALA A 187 -4.13 -7.01 25.87
C ALA A 187 -4.98 -5.95 25.16
N TYR A 188 -5.11 -6.06 23.84
CA TYR A 188 -6.05 -5.21 23.11
C TYR A 188 -7.50 -5.45 23.57
N ALA A 189 -8.26 -4.36 23.69
CA ALA A 189 -9.67 -4.40 24.08
C ALA A 189 -10.55 -4.86 22.90
N GLN A 190 -11.76 -5.35 23.16
CA GLN A 190 -12.74 -5.66 22.09
C GLN A 190 -13.08 -4.44 21.22
N SER A 191 -12.93 -3.24 21.77
CA SER A 191 -13.12 -1.94 21.10
C SER A 191 -11.92 -1.47 20.28
N PHE A 192 -10.83 -2.25 20.19
CA PHE A 192 -9.61 -1.90 19.44
C PHE A 192 -9.92 -1.36 18.03
N PRO A 193 -9.31 -0.23 17.60
CA PRO A 193 -8.32 0.60 18.29
C PRO A 193 -8.92 1.80 19.05
N PHE A 194 -10.25 1.86 19.24
CA PHE A 194 -10.94 3.03 19.80
C PHE A 194 -10.73 3.16 21.32
N ASP A 195 -11.54 2.48 22.13
CA ASP A 195 -11.47 2.57 23.59
C ASP A 195 -10.54 1.51 24.16
N CYS A 196 -9.24 1.60 23.87
CA CYS A 196 -8.27 0.56 24.21
C CYS A 196 -7.07 1.09 25.01
N PRO A 197 -6.93 0.73 26.31
CA PRO A 197 -5.80 1.18 27.13
C PRO A 197 -4.42 0.80 26.59
N LYS A 198 -4.30 -0.37 25.95
CA LYS A 198 -3.07 -0.80 25.29
C LYS A 198 -2.71 0.11 24.12
N THR A 199 -3.68 0.40 23.25
CA THR A 199 -3.53 1.34 22.13
C THR A 199 -3.09 2.71 22.62
N GLU A 200 -3.74 3.24 23.66
CA GLU A 200 -3.37 4.53 24.25
C GLU A 200 -1.92 4.57 24.74
N ARG A 201 -1.51 3.56 25.53
CA ARG A 201 -0.14 3.46 26.02
C ARG A 201 0.88 3.40 24.88
N ILE A 202 0.67 2.50 23.92
CA ILE A 202 1.57 2.34 22.78
C ILE A 202 1.64 3.64 22.00
N ARG A 203 0.50 4.26 21.70
CA ARG A 203 0.43 5.51 20.93
C ARG A 203 1.27 6.63 21.53
N HIS A 204 1.20 6.84 22.85
CA HIS A 204 2.05 7.83 23.53
C HIS A 204 3.54 7.52 23.42
N GLN A 205 3.93 6.24 23.56
CA GLN A 205 5.32 5.83 23.38
C GLN A 205 5.79 6.06 21.93
N LEU A 206 4.95 5.75 20.94
CA LEU A 206 5.31 5.95 19.54
C LEU A 206 5.40 7.43 19.17
N TYR A 207 4.57 8.32 19.73
CA TYR A 207 4.75 9.76 19.53
C TYR A 207 6.13 10.23 20.00
N GLN A 208 6.54 9.81 21.20
CA GLN A 208 7.86 10.16 21.72
C GLN A 208 8.97 9.56 20.84
N TYR A 209 8.84 8.29 20.44
CA TYR A 209 9.77 7.65 19.52
C TYR A 209 9.94 8.45 18.22
N LEU A 210 8.84 8.94 17.63
CA LEU A 210 8.91 9.75 16.41
C LEU A 210 9.66 11.06 16.64
N VAL A 211 9.43 11.74 17.76
CA VAL A 211 10.18 12.97 18.10
C VAL A 211 11.68 12.67 18.24
N ASP A 212 12.03 11.59 18.92
CA ASP A 212 13.43 11.21 19.19
C ASP A 212 14.18 10.76 17.93
N HIS A 213 13.45 10.36 16.88
CA HIS A 213 13.99 9.85 15.62
C HIS A 213 13.74 10.79 14.42
N GLN A 214 13.36 12.05 14.67
CA GLN A 214 13.31 13.06 13.61
C GLN A 214 14.74 13.49 13.23
N GLY A 215 15.03 13.54 11.93
CA GLY A 215 16.29 14.07 11.42
C GLY A 215 16.46 15.57 11.71
N GLU A 216 17.70 16.05 11.71
CA GLU A 216 18.01 17.48 11.94
C GLU A 216 17.37 18.40 10.89
N ASP A 217 17.16 17.89 9.67
CA ASP A 217 16.51 18.58 8.57
C ASP A 217 14.98 18.68 8.71
N GLY A 218 14.38 17.92 9.64
CA GLY A 218 12.95 17.81 9.88
C GLY A 218 12.27 16.59 9.23
N SER A 219 13.00 15.76 8.49
CA SER A 219 12.48 14.55 7.83
C SER A 219 12.50 13.32 8.76
N TRP A 220 11.68 12.32 8.43
CA TRP A 220 11.75 10.95 8.95
C TRP A 220 12.19 9.93 7.88
N GLY A 221 12.64 10.38 6.72
CA GLY A 221 13.19 9.55 5.65
C GLY A 221 12.58 9.83 4.28
N ILE A 222 11.80 8.87 3.78
CA ILE A 222 11.19 8.94 2.44
C ILE A 222 9.67 9.22 2.56
N PRO A 223 8.94 9.45 1.44
CA PRO A 223 7.59 10.01 1.51
C PRO A 223 6.58 9.31 2.45
N PRO A 224 6.51 7.96 2.58
CA PRO A 224 5.64 7.32 3.56
C PRO A 224 5.90 7.77 5.01
N GLN A 225 7.15 7.80 5.46
CA GLN A 225 7.52 8.23 6.81
C GLN A 225 7.21 9.72 6.99
N ASP A 226 7.60 10.53 6.01
CA ASP A 226 7.32 11.97 5.98
C ASP A 226 5.84 12.30 5.85
N THR A 227 4.98 11.34 5.50
CA THR A 227 3.52 11.49 5.56
C THR A 227 2.99 11.10 6.93
N PHE A 228 3.24 9.87 7.38
CA PHE A 228 2.52 9.33 8.54
C PHE A 228 3.09 9.77 9.89
N ALA A 229 4.40 10.04 9.99
CA ALA A 229 4.99 10.53 11.24
C ALA A 229 4.45 11.91 11.64
N PRO A 230 4.50 12.97 10.80
CA PRO A 230 3.95 14.26 11.17
C PRO A 230 2.43 14.22 11.33
N LEU A 231 1.70 13.43 10.52
CA LEU A 231 0.25 13.29 10.69
C LEU A 231 -0.10 12.59 12.01
N ALA A 232 0.66 11.60 12.47
CA ALA A 232 0.45 10.98 13.78
C ALA A 232 0.62 12.00 14.91
N LEU A 233 1.72 12.77 14.86
CA LEU A 233 2.02 13.80 15.84
C LEU A 233 0.99 14.94 15.82
N LEU A 234 0.52 15.36 14.64
CA LEU A 234 -0.53 16.38 14.52
C LEU A 234 -1.89 15.86 15.00
N ALA A 235 -2.24 14.61 14.66
CA ALA A 235 -3.47 13.96 15.10
C ALA A 235 -3.53 13.76 16.62
N SER A 236 -2.39 13.77 17.32
CA SER A 236 -2.36 13.76 18.79
C SER A 236 -3.17 14.92 19.39
N GLY A 237 -3.17 16.09 18.73
CA GLY A 237 -3.71 17.34 19.25
C GLY A 237 -2.87 17.98 20.37
N GLU A 238 -1.67 17.45 20.65
CA GLU A 238 -0.86 17.84 21.79
C GLU A 238 0.21 18.87 21.40
N LYS A 239 0.21 20.02 22.09
CA LYS A 239 1.15 21.14 21.84
C LYS A 239 2.63 20.76 21.83
N PRO A 240 3.14 19.86 22.71
CA PRO A 240 4.56 19.50 22.72
C PRO A 240 5.08 18.92 21.40
N TYR A 241 4.22 18.29 20.60
CA TYR A 241 4.63 17.67 19.33
C TYR A 241 4.56 18.62 18.14
N LEU A 242 3.93 19.79 18.28
CA LEU A 242 3.71 20.72 17.17
C LEU A 242 5.01 21.22 16.55
N GLU A 243 6.06 21.44 17.35
CA GLU A 243 7.37 21.87 16.84
C GLU A 243 8.02 20.81 15.93
N ALA A 244 7.86 19.53 16.24
CA ALA A 244 8.37 18.45 15.38
C ALA A 244 7.59 18.42 14.05
N VAL A 245 6.26 18.58 14.09
CA VAL A 245 5.45 18.70 12.87
C VAL A 245 5.87 19.92 12.05
N LYS A 246 6.04 21.08 12.69
CA LYS A 246 6.45 22.33 12.04
C LYS A 246 7.80 22.20 11.32
N LYS A 247 8.78 21.54 11.94
CA LYS A 247 10.08 21.27 11.29
C LYS A 247 9.95 20.49 9.99
N ASN A 248 9.05 19.50 9.96
CA ASN A 248 8.78 18.71 8.75
C ASN A 248 8.05 19.53 7.67
N VAL A 249 7.07 20.34 8.06
CA VAL A 249 6.39 21.28 7.13
C VAL A 249 7.40 22.27 6.54
N GLN A 250 8.33 22.78 7.35
CA GLN A 250 9.43 23.63 6.87
C GLN A 250 10.40 22.88 5.97
N MET A 251 10.65 21.59 6.22
CA MET A 251 11.45 20.73 5.34
C MET A 251 10.78 20.61 3.97
N HIS A 252 9.48 20.31 3.93
CA HIS A 252 8.70 20.26 2.69
C HIS A 252 8.77 21.59 1.96
N ALA A 253 8.45 22.71 2.62
CA ALA A 253 8.53 24.05 2.03
C ALA A 253 9.90 24.37 1.41
N ARG A 254 11.00 24.00 2.08
CA ARG A 254 12.37 24.21 1.56
C ARG A 254 12.75 23.32 0.38
N THR A 255 12.06 22.19 0.21
CA THR A 255 12.43 21.14 -0.76
C THR A 255 11.40 20.96 -1.87
N THR A 256 10.32 21.74 -1.88
CA THR A 256 9.36 21.81 -2.99
C THR A 256 9.47 23.12 -3.74
N SER A 257 9.04 23.13 -5.00
CA SER A 257 9.04 24.27 -5.89
C SER A 257 7.98 24.08 -6.99
N ALA A 258 7.62 25.16 -7.69
CA ALA A 258 6.66 25.09 -8.80
C ALA A 258 7.13 24.24 -10.00
N GLU A 259 8.44 24.08 -10.16
CA GLU A 259 9.09 23.28 -11.20
C GLU A 259 10.11 22.32 -10.56
N ASP A 260 10.07 21.05 -10.96
CA ASP A 260 10.97 19.99 -10.46
C ASP A 260 10.98 18.79 -11.42
N ASP A 261 12.17 18.32 -11.78
CA ASP A 261 12.40 17.20 -12.71
C ASP A 261 13.01 15.96 -12.01
N SER A 262 13.02 15.95 -10.68
CA SER A 262 13.52 14.82 -9.88
C SER A 262 12.74 13.53 -10.16
N TRP A 263 13.38 12.39 -9.91
CA TRP A 263 12.76 11.07 -10.09
C TRP A 263 11.74 10.76 -8.97
N LEU A 264 10.61 10.13 -9.34
CA LEU A 264 9.47 9.77 -8.46
C LEU A 264 8.79 10.99 -7.80
N ILE A 265 8.79 12.14 -8.47
CA ILE A 265 8.51 13.42 -7.84
C ILE A 265 7.10 13.56 -7.29
N ASN A 266 6.11 12.96 -7.97
CA ASN A 266 4.71 13.10 -7.56
C ASN A 266 4.45 12.50 -6.18
N TRP A 267 5.19 11.46 -5.77
CA TRP A 267 5.07 10.89 -4.41
C TRP A 267 5.48 11.90 -3.33
N ARG A 268 6.58 12.64 -3.56
CA ARG A 268 7.09 13.64 -2.61
C ARG A 268 6.14 14.83 -2.50
N TYR A 269 5.64 15.32 -3.63
CA TYR A 269 4.75 16.50 -3.66
C TYR A 269 3.37 16.19 -3.11
N MET A 270 2.83 14.99 -3.31
CA MET A 270 1.57 14.59 -2.69
C MET A 270 1.68 14.44 -1.18
N ALA A 271 2.79 13.87 -0.68
CA ALA A 271 3.08 13.84 0.75
C ALA A 271 3.13 15.27 1.33
N ALA A 272 3.90 16.15 0.71
CA ALA A 272 4.02 17.55 1.10
C ALA A 272 2.65 18.26 1.10
N ALA A 273 1.87 18.13 0.03
CA ALA A 273 0.53 18.73 -0.09
C ALA A 273 -0.39 18.31 1.07
N ILE A 274 -0.44 17.01 1.37
CA ILE A 274 -1.31 16.45 2.41
C ILE A 274 -0.88 16.95 3.80
N VAL A 275 0.41 16.86 4.12
CA VAL A 275 0.95 17.24 5.44
C VAL A 275 0.83 18.75 5.67
N MET A 276 1.25 19.57 4.70
CA MET A 276 1.20 21.02 4.81
C MET A 276 -0.25 21.54 4.91
N SER A 277 -1.19 20.92 4.18
CA SER A 277 -2.61 21.28 4.28
C SER A 277 -3.19 20.98 5.66
N GLU A 278 -2.99 19.77 6.20
CA GLU A 278 -3.45 19.44 7.56
C GLU A 278 -2.82 20.34 8.62
N TYR A 279 -1.53 20.65 8.48
CA TYR A 279 -0.85 21.58 9.38
C TYR A 279 -1.46 22.99 9.33
N HIS A 280 -1.70 23.53 8.12
CA HIS A 280 -2.35 24.83 7.97
C HIS A 280 -3.75 24.81 8.59
N LEU A 281 -4.55 23.79 8.29
CA LEU A 281 -5.91 23.63 8.82
C LEU A 281 -5.97 23.43 10.34
N ALA A 282 -4.90 22.90 10.95
CA ALA A 282 -4.80 22.73 12.39
C ALA A 282 -4.28 23.99 13.13
N THR A 283 -3.42 24.79 12.49
CA THR A 283 -2.69 25.89 13.14
C THR A 283 -3.13 27.29 12.71
N GLY A 284 -3.68 27.43 11.51
CA GLY A 284 -3.97 28.72 10.88
C GLY A 284 -2.72 29.49 10.42
N GLU A 285 -1.53 28.89 10.44
CA GLU A 285 -0.30 29.57 10.03
C GLU A 285 -0.31 29.87 8.52
N LYS A 286 -0.40 31.15 8.17
CA LYS A 286 -0.63 31.61 6.79
C LYS A 286 0.58 31.50 5.86
N TRP A 287 1.80 31.41 6.40
CA TRP A 287 3.00 31.28 5.56
C TRP A 287 2.97 30.02 4.69
N VAL A 288 2.29 28.98 5.16
CA VAL A 288 2.13 27.69 4.47
C VAL A 288 1.34 27.82 3.17
N LEU A 289 0.46 28.81 3.04
CA LEU A 289 -0.38 28.99 1.85
C LEU A 289 0.46 29.24 0.60
N LYS A 290 1.50 30.07 0.70
CA LYS A 290 2.40 30.33 -0.42
C LYS A 290 3.16 29.07 -0.84
N GLU A 291 3.60 28.27 0.13
CA GLU A 291 4.28 26.99 -0.15
C GLU A 291 3.33 25.99 -0.82
N LEU A 292 2.06 25.96 -0.42
CA LEU A 292 1.02 25.15 -1.05
C LEU A 292 0.70 25.60 -2.48
N GLU A 293 0.77 26.90 -2.79
CA GLU A 293 0.62 27.41 -4.17
C GLU A 293 1.74 26.88 -5.08
N GLU A 294 2.99 26.80 -4.60
CA GLU A 294 4.10 26.23 -5.36
C GLU A 294 3.92 24.73 -5.59
N VAL A 295 3.54 23.97 -4.56
CA VAL A 295 3.22 22.54 -4.70
C VAL A 295 2.06 22.32 -5.66
N TYR A 296 1.01 23.14 -5.58
CA TYR A 296 -0.14 23.09 -6.47
C TYR A 296 0.27 23.33 -7.93
N ALA A 297 1.14 24.31 -8.20
CA ALA A 297 1.64 24.57 -9.55
C ALA A 297 2.35 23.35 -10.16
N LEU A 298 3.18 22.64 -9.38
CA LEU A 298 3.79 21.38 -9.85
C LEU A 298 2.72 20.31 -10.10
N LEU A 299 1.80 20.09 -9.16
CA LEU A 299 0.79 19.04 -9.30
C LEU A 299 -0.13 19.26 -10.52
N ILE A 300 -0.40 20.52 -10.87
CA ILE A 300 -1.15 20.88 -12.09
C ILE A 300 -0.34 20.58 -13.35
N SER A 301 0.95 20.94 -13.38
CA SER A 301 1.82 20.69 -14.54
C SER A 301 2.09 19.19 -14.73
N SER A 302 2.14 18.44 -13.64
CA SER A 302 2.47 17.01 -13.63
C SER A 302 1.27 16.09 -13.89
N GLN A 303 0.03 16.57 -13.76
CA GLN A 303 -1.17 15.80 -14.09
C GLN A 303 -1.25 15.56 -15.60
N TYR A 304 -1.48 14.31 -16.00
CA TYR A 304 -1.67 13.96 -17.40
C TYR A 304 -3.09 14.29 -17.85
N ILE A 305 -3.23 15.28 -18.73
CA ILE A 305 -4.50 15.74 -19.32
C ILE A 305 -4.45 15.89 -20.85
N ASP A 306 -3.25 15.88 -21.44
CA ASP A 306 -3.05 16.16 -22.85
C ASP A 306 -1.97 15.23 -23.41
N MET A 307 -2.19 14.68 -24.60
CA MET A 307 -1.25 13.75 -25.25
C MET A 307 0.13 14.37 -25.53
N ASN A 308 0.25 15.70 -25.57
CA ASN A 308 1.55 16.38 -25.68
C ASN A 308 2.41 16.23 -24.41
N GLN A 309 1.83 15.77 -23.30
CA GLN A 309 2.55 15.45 -22.06
C GLN A 309 3.08 14.00 -22.05
N ILE A 310 3.00 13.27 -23.16
CA ILE A 310 3.58 11.93 -23.28
C ILE A 310 5.08 12.04 -23.52
N ASN A 311 5.86 11.41 -22.64
CA ASN A 311 7.30 11.28 -22.84
C ASN A 311 7.60 10.39 -24.06
N GLU A 312 8.41 10.88 -25.00
CA GLU A 312 8.71 10.18 -26.26
C GLU A 312 9.24 8.75 -26.06
N LYS A 313 9.99 8.52 -24.95
CA LYS A 313 10.57 7.20 -24.62
C LYS A 313 9.53 6.14 -24.28
N VAL A 314 8.27 6.49 -24.04
CA VAL A 314 7.20 5.53 -23.74
C VAL A 314 7.01 4.55 -24.89
N LYS A 315 7.16 5.01 -26.15
CA LYS A 315 7.05 4.15 -27.35
C LYS A 315 8.08 3.03 -27.38
N GLU A 316 9.24 3.26 -26.77
CA GLU A 316 10.35 2.30 -26.73
C GLU A 316 10.29 1.44 -25.47
N THR A 317 10.09 2.06 -24.31
CA THR A 317 10.21 1.40 -23.01
C THR A 317 8.93 0.68 -22.60
N HIS A 318 7.76 1.19 -22.99
CA HIS A 318 6.44 0.69 -22.59
C HIS A 318 5.42 0.80 -23.74
N PRO A 319 5.70 0.26 -24.94
CA PRO A 319 4.81 0.40 -26.10
C PRO A 319 3.37 -0.10 -25.83
N HIS A 320 3.22 -1.10 -24.96
CA HIS A 320 1.93 -1.66 -24.58
C HIS A 320 1.07 -0.75 -23.69
N ALA A 321 1.68 0.26 -23.05
CA ALA A 321 1.00 1.23 -22.20
C ALA A 321 0.74 2.55 -22.92
N TYR A 322 1.16 2.70 -24.18
CA TYR A 322 0.98 3.96 -24.91
C TYR A 322 -0.53 4.30 -25.01
N PRO A 323 -0.96 5.52 -24.64
CA PRO A 323 -2.37 5.92 -24.66
C PRO A 323 -3.00 5.74 -26.04
N LYS A 324 -4.19 5.12 -26.08
CA LYS A 324 -4.91 4.81 -27.33
C LYS A 324 -5.70 6.00 -27.89
N ASP A 325 -6.17 6.86 -27.00
CA ASP A 325 -6.93 8.06 -27.30
C ASP A 325 -6.69 9.11 -26.21
N GLU A 326 -7.29 10.29 -26.36
CA GLU A 326 -7.13 11.42 -25.44
C GLU A 326 -7.67 11.15 -24.02
N MET A 327 -8.53 10.15 -23.85
CA MET A 327 -9.16 9.82 -22.56
C MET A 327 -8.45 8.70 -21.81
N ASP A 328 -7.63 7.91 -22.48
CA ASP A 328 -6.82 6.85 -21.87
C ASP A 328 -5.84 7.45 -20.85
N SER A 329 -6.03 7.11 -19.57
CA SER A 329 -5.28 7.63 -18.41
C SER A 329 -5.47 9.12 -18.12
N HIS A 330 -6.36 9.81 -18.85
CA HIS A 330 -6.63 11.23 -18.68
C HIS A 330 -7.11 11.57 -17.26
N GLY A 331 -6.50 12.61 -16.67
CA GLY A 331 -6.76 13.10 -15.34
C GLY A 331 -5.92 12.44 -14.24
N GLY A 332 -5.07 11.48 -14.59
CA GLY A 332 -4.24 10.75 -13.62
C GLY A 332 -2.85 11.33 -13.41
N TRP A 333 -2.18 10.84 -12.36
CA TRP A 333 -0.76 11.07 -12.11
C TRP A 333 0.03 9.76 -12.17
N GLY A 334 1.16 9.80 -12.89
CA GLY A 334 2.18 8.75 -12.87
C GLY A 334 3.26 9.05 -11.84
N HIS A 335 4.30 8.21 -11.78
CA HIS A 335 5.44 8.42 -10.87
C HIS A 335 6.13 9.78 -11.08
N ASN A 336 6.12 10.26 -12.32
CA ASN A 336 6.74 11.50 -12.78
C ASN A 336 5.72 12.33 -13.58
N PRO A 337 6.06 13.58 -13.98
CA PRO A 337 5.15 14.47 -14.70
C PRO A 337 4.63 13.90 -16.02
N GLY A 338 3.35 14.15 -16.31
CA GLY A 338 2.70 13.74 -17.53
C GLY A 338 2.55 12.22 -17.66
N PHE A 339 2.81 11.70 -18.85
CA PHE A 339 2.79 10.27 -19.13
C PHE A 339 4.23 9.77 -19.37
N GLU A 340 4.82 9.14 -18.34
CA GLU A 340 6.10 8.46 -18.42
C GLU A 340 5.96 6.99 -17.97
N GLY A 341 6.84 6.13 -18.50
CA GLY A 341 6.87 4.72 -18.13
C GLY A 341 5.55 4.04 -18.52
N TYR A 342 4.86 3.46 -17.53
CA TYR A 342 3.55 2.85 -17.72
C TYR A 342 2.35 3.79 -17.50
N GLY A 343 2.63 5.09 -17.35
CA GLY A 343 1.62 6.14 -17.22
C GLY A 343 1.04 6.30 -15.82
N PRO A 344 -0.06 7.07 -15.72
CA PRO A 344 -0.79 7.27 -14.49
C PRO A 344 -1.26 6.01 -13.77
N ILE A 345 -1.29 6.07 -12.44
CA ILE A 345 -1.74 4.98 -11.57
C ILE A 345 -2.70 5.47 -10.50
N SER A 346 -3.61 4.59 -10.07
CA SER A 346 -4.70 4.99 -9.18
C SER A 346 -4.25 5.42 -7.79
N MET A 347 -3.11 4.95 -7.27
CA MET A 347 -2.58 5.41 -5.98
C MET A 347 -2.25 6.90 -6.01
N LEU A 348 -1.41 7.31 -6.96
CA LEU A 348 -1.01 8.70 -7.14
C LEU A 348 -2.21 9.55 -7.56
N THR A 349 -3.08 9.05 -8.42
CA THR A 349 -4.30 9.79 -8.78
C THR A 349 -5.22 10.02 -7.58
N ALA A 350 -5.35 9.03 -6.68
CA ALA A 350 -6.12 9.19 -5.45
C ALA A 350 -5.46 10.17 -4.47
N GLN A 351 -4.13 10.11 -4.33
CA GLN A 351 -3.38 11.07 -3.52
C GLN A 351 -3.45 12.50 -4.10
N GLY A 352 -3.40 12.66 -5.43
CA GLY A 352 -3.57 13.94 -6.11
C GLY A 352 -4.96 14.54 -5.91
N ALA A 353 -6.01 13.74 -6.07
CA ALA A 353 -7.38 14.16 -5.74
C ALA A 353 -7.52 14.54 -4.25
N LEU A 354 -6.94 13.76 -3.33
CA LEU A 354 -6.91 14.09 -1.91
C LEU A 354 -6.16 15.40 -1.63
N ALA A 355 -4.99 15.59 -2.22
CA ALA A 355 -4.19 16.81 -2.11
C ALA A 355 -4.99 18.04 -2.57
N PHE A 356 -5.63 17.95 -3.74
CA PHE A 356 -6.51 19.02 -4.27
C PHE A 356 -7.69 19.30 -3.35
N ALA A 357 -8.35 18.27 -2.81
CA ALA A 357 -9.45 18.46 -1.85
C ALA A 357 -9.00 19.19 -0.56
N LEU A 358 -7.81 18.88 -0.04
CA LEU A 358 -7.25 19.52 1.16
C LEU A 358 -6.75 20.94 0.89
N MET A 359 -6.08 21.16 -0.23
CA MET A 359 -5.64 22.48 -0.68
C MET A 359 -6.83 23.42 -0.89
N HIS A 360 -7.91 22.94 -1.51
CA HIS A 360 -9.16 23.71 -1.63
C HIS A 360 -9.71 24.14 -0.27
N ARG A 361 -9.67 23.25 0.74
CA ARG A 361 -10.08 23.57 2.13
C ARG A 361 -9.16 24.58 2.80
N CYS A 362 -7.88 24.64 2.41
CA CYS A 362 -6.95 25.68 2.85
C CYS A 362 -7.21 27.04 2.19
N GLY A 363 -8.09 27.10 1.17
CA GLY A 363 -8.36 28.31 0.40
C GLY A 363 -7.50 28.48 -0.86
N ILE A 364 -6.79 27.44 -1.30
CA ILE A 364 -6.11 27.44 -2.60
C ILE A 364 -7.17 27.34 -3.72
N ASP A 365 -7.03 28.16 -4.76
CA ASP A 365 -7.91 28.14 -5.93
C ASP A 365 -7.59 26.94 -6.85
N VAL A 366 -8.16 25.80 -6.50
CA VAL A 366 -8.01 24.54 -7.23
C VAL A 366 -8.93 24.52 -8.45
N ASP A 367 -8.35 24.30 -9.63
CA ASP A 367 -9.07 24.17 -10.89
C ASP A 367 -10.08 23.01 -10.83
N PRO A 368 -11.39 23.29 -10.89
CA PRO A 368 -12.41 22.25 -10.78
C PRO A 368 -12.35 21.21 -11.90
N ALA A 369 -11.93 21.58 -13.11
CA ALA A 369 -11.85 20.65 -14.23
C ALA A 369 -10.73 19.61 -14.01
N ARG A 370 -9.59 20.05 -13.46
CA ARG A 370 -8.44 19.22 -13.12
C ARG A 370 -8.78 18.21 -12.03
N HIS A 371 -9.46 18.68 -10.99
CA HIS A 371 -9.86 17.84 -9.87
C HIS A 371 -10.96 16.85 -10.28
N GLN A 372 -11.95 17.28 -11.09
CA GLN A 372 -12.96 16.39 -11.66
C GLN A 372 -12.34 15.31 -12.57
N ALA A 373 -11.32 15.65 -13.35
CA ALA A 373 -10.62 14.68 -14.19
C ALA A 373 -9.96 13.56 -13.36
N ALA A 374 -9.40 13.89 -12.20
CA ALA A 374 -8.86 12.92 -11.26
C ALA A 374 -9.94 11.97 -10.71
N TYR A 375 -11.10 12.50 -10.31
CA TYR A 375 -12.23 11.66 -9.89
C TYR A 375 -12.77 10.78 -11.01
N ASN A 376 -12.77 11.27 -12.26
CA ASN A 376 -13.19 10.48 -13.41
C ASN A 376 -12.23 9.32 -13.69
N PHE A 377 -10.92 9.51 -13.54
CA PHE A 377 -9.93 8.44 -13.58
C PHE A 377 -10.21 7.38 -12.50
N LEU A 378 -10.43 7.80 -11.25
CA LEU A 378 -10.73 6.88 -10.15
C LEU A 378 -12.03 6.12 -10.36
N GLN A 379 -13.04 6.76 -10.96
CA GLN A 379 -14.29 6.12 -11.34
C GLN A 379 -14.06 5.02 -12.39
N ARG A 380 -13.27 5.29 -13.43
CA ARG A 380 -12.92 4.28 -14.45
C ARG A 380 -12.06 3.15 -13.87
N SER A 381 -11.29 3.44 -12.83
CA SER A 381 -10.45 2.48 -12.11
C SER A 381 -11.21 1.62 -11.10
N ALA A 382 -12.48 1.93 -10.82
CA ALA A 382 -13.27 1.27 -9.79
C ALA A 382 -14.06 0.08 -10.35
N GLY A 383 -13.91 -1.09 -9.71
CA GLY A 383 -14.83 -2.21 -9.90
C GLY A 383 -16.23 -1.94 -9.33
N ALA A 384 -17.21 -2.78 -9.68
CA ALA A 384 -18.59 -2.65 -9.20
C ALA A 384 -18.71 -2.76 -7.66
N ASN A 385 -17.80 -3.49 -7.02
CA ASN A 385 -17.68 -3.60 -5.56
C ASN A 385 -17.01 -2.37 -4.90
N GLY A 386 -16.51 -1.42 -5.68
CA GLY A 386 -15.77 -0.24 -5.22
C GLY A 386 -14.27 -0.42 -5.12
N TYR A 387 -13.71 -1.60 -5.37
CA TYR A 387 -12.28 -1.83 -5.34
C TYR A 387 -11.56 -1.01 -6.43
N ILE A 388 -10.44 -0.36 -6.08
CA ILE A 388 -9.66 0.46 -7.01
C ILE A 388 -8.49 -0.33 -7.59
N TRP A 389 -8.53 -0.55 -8.90
CA TRP A 389 -7.46 -1.23 -9.64
C TRP A 389 -6.20 -0.38 -9.75
N TYR A 390 -5.11 -0.99 -10.25
CA TYR A 390 -3.81 -0.34 -10.37
C TYR A 390 -3.79 0.83 -11.39
N LYS A 391 -4.46 0.64 -12.53
CA LYS A 391 -4.49 1.59 -13.67
C LYS A 391 -5.91 2.08 -13.94
N ASP A 392 -6.02 2.94 -14.96
CA ASP A 392 -7.25 3.50 -15.52
C ASP A 392 -8.19 2.46 -16.18
N GLN A 393 -8.62 1.47 -15.41
CA GLN A 393 -9.54 0.43 -15.83
C GLN A 393 -10.07 -0.29 -14.58
N PRO A 394 -11.29 -0.83 -14.62
CA PRO A 394 -11.84 -1.52 -13.46
C PRO A 394 -11.19 -2.89 -13.27
N SER A 395 -11.26 -3.41 -12.05
CA SER A 395 -11.02 -4.82 -11.77
C SER A 395 -12.22 -5.68 -12.20
N GLY A 396 -12.10 -7.01 -12.09
CA GLY A 396 -13.27 -7.89 -12.14
C GLY A 396 -14.25 -7.58 -11.01
N GLU A 397 -15.53 -7.94 -11.20
CA GLU A 397 -16.64 -7.57 -10.31
C GLU A 397 -16.44 -7.98 -8.84
N ASN A 398 -15.78 -9.11 -8.62
CA ASN A 398 -15.52 -9.68 -7.30
C ASN A 398 -14.03 -9.66 -6.91
N ASP A 399 -13.18 -9.08 -7.75
CA ASP A 399 -11.74 -9.05 -7.50
C ASP A 399 -11.41 -8.03 -6.42
N TRP A 400 -10.46 -8.39 -5.57
CA TRP A 400 -9.85 -7.52 -4.57
C TRP A 400 -8.43 -7.97 -4.28
N ALA A 401 -7.57 -7.02 -3.89
CA ALA A 401 -6.23 -7.29 -3.40
C ALA A 401 -5.80 -6.16 -2.46
N ASP A 402 -4.71 -5.46 -2.76
CA ASP A 402 -4.20 -4.36 -1.94
C ASP A 402 -5.21 -3.21 -1.80
N MET A 403 -5.49 -2.81 -0.56
CA MET A 403 -6.53 -1.81 -0.29
C MET A 403 -6.02 -0.38 -0.18
N GLY A 404 -4.71 -0.13 -0.36
CA GLY A 404 -4.13 1.20 -0.22
C GLY A 404 -4.73 2.21 -1.20
N ARG A 405 -4.89 1.83 -2.47
CA ARG A 405 -5.50 2.67 -3.52
C ARG A 405 -6.98 2.95 -3.21
N THR A 406 -7.70 1.90 -2.83
CA THR A 406 -9.11 1.97 -2.45
C THR A 406 -9.32 2.88 -1.25
N GLY A 407 -8.45 2.77 -0.23
CA GLY A 407 -8.47 3.61 0.96
C GLY A 407 -8.21 5.07 0.62
N THR A 408 -7.15 5.35 -0.15
CA THR A 408 -6.81 6.72 -0.57
C THR A 408 -7.96 7.35 -1.38
N SER A 409 -8.53 6.60 -2.31
CA SER A 409 -9.70 7.04 -3.09
C SER A 409 -10.90 7.33 -2.19
N ALA A 410 -11.15 6.50 -1.17
CA ALA A 410 -12.27 6.71 -0.26
C ALA A 410 -12.14 8.05 0.48
N ILE A 411 -10.93 8.39 0.92
CA ILE A 411 -10.63 9.66 1.59
C ILE A 411 -10.82 10.83 0.62
N ALA A 412 -10.25 10.73 -0.59
CA ALA A 412 -10.39 11.77 -1.61
C ALA A 412 -11.87 12.04 -1.95
N HIS A 413 -12.68 11.01 -2.11
CA HIS A 413 -14.12 11.15 -2.35
C HIS A 413 -14.87 11.69 -1.13
N GLN A 414 -14.50 11.25 0.09
CA GLN A 414 -15.13 11.75 1.32
C GLN A 414 -14.85 13.23 1.57
N LEU A 415 -13.68 13.72 1.17
CA LEU A 415 -13.26 15.11 1.34
C LEU A 415 -13.56 16.01 0.15
N SER A 416 -14.16 15.46 -0.92
CA SER A 416 -14.56 16.19 -2.12
C SER A 416 -15.27 17.51 -1.76
N PRO A 417 -14.91 18.64 -2.40
CA PRO A 417 -15.57 19.92 -2.17
C PRO A 417 -16.92 20.02 -2.92
N TYR A 418 -17.24 19.04 -3.77
CA TYR A 418 -18.43 19.05 -4.60
C TYR A 418 -19.65 18.50 -3.85
N GLN A 419 -20.79 19.15 -4.01
CA GLN A 419 -22.04 18.85 -3.28
C GLN A 419 -22.79 17.61 -3.79
N ASP A 420 -22.29 16.94 -4.84
CA ASP A 420 -22.93 15.75 -5.38
C ASP A 420 -22.72 14.54 -4.45
N ASP A 421 -23.83 13.92 -4.02
CA ASP A 421 -23.83 12.76 -3.15
C ASP A 421 -23.04 11.57 -3.73
N VAL A 422 -22.82 11.53 -5.05
CA VAL A 422 -22.05 10.47 -5.71
C VAL A 422 -20.66 10.28 -5.11
N TYR A 423 -20.00 11.37 -4.66
CA TYR A 423 -18.68 11.29 -4.02
C TYR A 423 -18.76 10.56 -2.69
N HIS A 424 -19.67 10.97 -1.80
CA HIS A 424 -19.87 10.32 -0.52
C HIS A 424 -20.36 8.87 -0.65
N GLN A 425 -21.18 8.57 -1.67
CA GLN A 425 -21.62 7.20 -1.96
C GLN A 425 -20.43 6.31 -2.37
N ARG A 426 -19.53 6.80 -3.24
CA ARG A 426 -18.29 6.10 -3.63
C ARG A 426 -17.36 5.88 -2.45
N ALA A 427 -17.16 6.90 -1.62
CA ALA A 427 -16.34 6.80 -0.41
C ALA A 427 -16.84 5.69 0.52
N ARG A 428 -18.17 5.62 0.75
CA ARG A 428 -18.78 4.58 1.57
C ARG A 428 -18.68 3.18 0.95
N LEU A 429 -18.85 3.07 -0.37
CA LEU A 429 -18.70 1.78 -1.08
C LEU A 429 -17.25 1.26 -0.96
N GLN A 430 -16.27 2.16 -1.12
CA GLN A 430 -14.84 1.85 -0.96
C GLN A 430 -14.49 1.46 0.49
N ALA A 431 -15.02 2.18 1.48
CA ALA A 431 -14.85 1.80 2.89
C ALA A 431 -15.46 0.43 3.20
N LYS A 432 -16.62 0.12 2.59
CA LYS A 432 -17.30 -1.17 2.74
C LYS A 432 -16.47 -2.32 2.22
N VAL A 433 -15.92 -2.23 1.00
CA VAL A 433 -15.10 -3.32 0.44
C VAL A 433 -13.84 -3.57 1.26
N ILE A 434 -13.24 -2.53 1.85
CA ILE A 434 -12.12 -2.67 2.81
C ILE A 434 -12.55 -3.48 4.05
N GLY A 435 -13.70 -3.12 4.65
CA GLY A 435 -14.21 -3.83 5.84
C GLY A 435 -14.62 -5.28 5.55
N GLN A 436 -15.10 -5.57 4.33
CA GLN A 436 -15.47 -6.92 3.89
C GLN A 436 -14.26 -7.81 3.58
N HIS A 437 -13.14 -7.20 3.19
CA HIS A 437 -11.91 -7.91 2.80
C HIS A 437 -10.68 -7.39 3.56
N PRO A 438 -10.64 -7.52 4.89
CA PRO A 438 -9.56 -6.96 5.69
C PRO A 438 -8.23 -7.74 5.58
N GLN A 439 -8.22 -8.89 4.91
CA GLN A 439 -7.11 -9.84 4.92
C GLN A 439 -5.86 -9.30 4.22
N SER A 440 -6.02 -8.46 3.20
CA SER A 440 -4.90 -7.89 2.43
C SER A 440 -4.27 -6.66 3.07
N PHE A 441 -4.71 -6.26 4.27
CA PHE A 441 -4.30 -5.02 4.91
C PHE A 441 -2.77 -4.81 4.97
N PRO A 442 -1.95 -5.80 5.39
CA PRO A 442 -0.49 -5.64 5.37
C PRO A 442 0.16 -5.99 4.02
N ASP A 443 -0.60 -6.51 3.06
CA ASP A 443 -0.13 -7.05 1.79
C ASP A 443 -0.39 -6.05 0.64
N THR A 444 0.04 -4.80 0.81
CA THR A 444 -0.21 -3.75 -0.22
C THR A 444 0.93 -3.54 -1.20
N HIS A 445 0.59 -3.20 -2.44
CA HIS A 445 1.54 -3.13 -3.55
C HIS A 445 2.52 -1.96 -3.46
N GLY A 446 3.80 -2.22 -3.70
CA GLY A 446 4.88 -1.22 -3.73
C GLY A 446 5.28 -0.64 -2.37
N SER A 447 4.33 -0.35 -1.49
CA SER A 447 4.58 0.12 -0.11
C SER A 447 3.44 -0.25 0.86
N PRO A 448 3.52 -1.44 1.49
CA PRO A 448 2.70 -1.91 2.61
C PRO A 448 2.38 -0.86 3.65
N ILE A 449 3.39 -0.17 4.15
CA ILE A 449 3.24 0.86 5.19
C ILE A 449 2.32 1.98 4.71
N MET A 450 2.53 2.47 3.49
CA MET A 450 1.68 3.52 2.93
C MET A 450 0.25 3.04 2.67
N GLY A 451 0.10 1.86 2.07
CA GLY A 451 -1.21 1.29 1.83
C GLY A 451 -1.98 1.02 3.12
N MET A 452 -1.32 0.55 4.20
CA MET A 452 -1.94 0.36 5.51
C MET A 452 -2.49 1.68 6.08
N GLY A 453 -1.69 2.75 6.05
CA GLY A 453 -2.09 4.06 6.55
C GLY A 453 -3.35 4.57 5.85
N TYR A 454 -3.35 4.59 4.50
CA TYR A 454 -4.51 5.04 3.74
C TYR A 454 -5.70 4.07 3.80
N THR A 455 -5.48 2.76 3.87
CA THR A 455 -6.55 1.77 4.03
C THR A 455 -7.30 1.99 5.34
N ALA A 456 -6.58 2.23 6.44
CA ALA A 456 -7.19 2.46 7.75
C ALA A 456 -8.03 3.75 7.76
N VAL A 457 -7.52 4.84 7.19
CA VAL A 457 -8.28 6.10 7.11
C VAL A 457 -9.48 5.97 6.16
N GLY A 458 -9.31 5.30 5.02
CA GLY A 458 -10.41 5.02 4.09
C GLY A 458 -11.51 4.16 4.71
N ALA A 459 -11.15 3.16 5.51
CA ALA A 459 -12.10 2.38 6.30
C ALA A 459 -12.83 3.25 7.34
N ASN A 460 -12.18 4.29 7.87
CA ASN A 460 -12.75 5.20 8.87
C ASN A 460 -13.81 6.16 8.30
N VAL A 461 -14.00 6.24 6.98
CA VAL A 461 -15.15 6.92 6.37
C VAL A 461 -16.48 6.43 6.99
N ALA A 462 -16.52 5.16 7.38
CA ALA A 462 -17.52 4.65 8.30
C ALA A 462 -16.84 3.83 9.42
N PRO A 463 -16.78 4.32 10.67
CA PRO A 463 -15.99 3.71 11.76
C PRO A 463 -16.25 2.22 12.02
N GLY A 464 -17.43 1.70 11.64
CA GLY A 464 -17.74 0.27 11.67
C GLY A 464 -16.81 -0.58 10.80
N TYR A 465 -16.41 -0.09 9.62
CA TYR A 465 -15.47 -0.81 8.74
C TYR A 465 -14.04 -0.73 9.25
N LEU A 466 -13.62 0.41 9.84
CA LEU A 466 -12.32 0.47 10.55
C LEU A 466 -12.28 -0.56 11.70
N ARG A 467 -13.36 -0.68 12.49
CA ARG A 467 -13.43 -1.70 13.55
C ARG A 467 -13.25 -3.12 13.02
N GLN A 468 -13.89 -3.46 11.90
CA GLN A 468 -13.75 -4.76 11.25
C GLN A 468 -12.31 -5.00 10.77
N LEU A 469 -11.73 -4.01 10.08
CA LEU A 469 -10.36 -4.05 9.58
C LEU A 469 -9.34 -4.30 10.71
N MET A 470 -9.46 -3.53 11.79
CA MET A 470 -8.53 -3.58 12.91
C MET A 470 -8.70 -4.85 13.73
N ALA A 471 -9.93 -5.31 13.96
CA ALA A 471 -10.18 -6.57 14.65
C ALA A 471 -9.55 -7.76 13.92
N ALA A 472 -9.69 -7.82 12.59
CA ALA A 472 -9.11 -8.88 11.77
C ALA A 472 -7.57 -8.84 11.73
N ASN A 473 -6.95 -7.67 11.97
CA ASN A 473 -5.51 -7.46 11.85
C ASN A 473 -4.80 -7.18 13.17
N CYS A 474 -5.45 -7.45 14.31
CA CYS A 474 -4.85 -7.33 15.64
C CYS A 474 -3.51 -8.11 15.73
N TRP A 475 -3.45 -9.29 15.10
CA TRP A 475 -2.25 -10.12 15.01
C TRP A 475 -1.02 -9.35 14.50
N TRP A 476 -1.20 -8.47 13.51
CA TRP A 476 -0.08 -7.76 12.89
C TRP A 476 0.52 -6.78 13.89
N PHE A 477 -0.31 -6.00 14.59
CA PHE A 477 0.14 -5.04 15.59
C PHE A 477 0.78 -5.72 16.80
N THR A 478 0.20 -6.83 17.26
CA THR A 478 0.78 -7.65 18.34
C THR A 478 2.17 -8.15 17.98
N LEU A 479 2.33 -8.69 16.77
CA LEU A 479 3.58 -9.28 16.35
C LEU A 479 4.58 -8.26 15.82
N ALA A 480 4.15 -7.08 15.36
CA ALA A 480 5.04 -6.02 14.90
C ALA A 480 5.70 -5.27 16.05
N GLN A 481 5.04 -5.13 17.20
CA GLN A 481 5.61 -4.49 18.38
C GLN A 481 6.89 -5.20 18.82
N CYS A 482 7.98 -4.47 19.02
CA CYS A 482 9.27 -5.01 19.43
C CYS A 482 9.58 -4.76 20.89
N HIS A 483 10.54 -5.52 21.41
CA HIS A 483 10.96 -5.45 22.82
C HIS A 483 11.60 -4.09 23.17
N ASP A 484 12.05 -3.32 22.17
CA ASP A 484 12.59 -1.97 22.30
C ASP A 484 11.52 -0.86 22.18
N GLY A 485 10.24 -1.22 22.05
CA GLY A 485 9.12 -0.28 21.91
C GLY A 485 8.87 0.21 20.48
N SER A 486 9.76 -0.09 19.52
CA SER A 486 9.54 0.20 18.10
C SER A 486 8.57 -0.81 17.45
N PHE A 487 8.19 -0.56 16.20
CA PHE A 487 7.42 -1.52 15.39
C PHE A 487 8.25 -2.06 14.23
N TYR A 488 7.97 -3.30 13.86
CA TYR A 488 8.64 -4.02 12.79
C TYR A 488 7.78 -4.12 11.54
N TYR A 489 8.38 -3.86 10.39
CA TYR A 489 7.75 -4.14 9.11
C TYR A 489 7.80 -5.64 8.81
N GLN A 490 6.70 -6.33 9.10
CA GLN A 490 6.58 -7.78 8.89
C GLN A 490 6.75 -8.17 7.41
N PRO A 491 7.28 -9.37 7.13
CA PRO A 491 7.20 -9.98 5.80
C PRO A 491 5.76 -9.95 5.28
N ASN A 492 5.58 -9.44 4.07
CA ASN A 492 4.30 -9.35 3.39
C ASN A 492 4.32 -10.13 2.07
N ARG A 493 3.13 -10.32 1.49
CA ARG A 493 2.92 -11.18 0.33
C ARG A 493 3.09 -10.45 -1.00
N ASP A 494 3.13 -9.12 -1.01
CA ASP A 494 3.30 -8.29 -2.21
C ASP A 494 4.78 -7.92 -2.45
N ASN A 495 5.10 -7.03 -3.38
CA ASN A 495 6.41 -6.87 -3.99
C ASN A 495 7.34 -5.81 -3.36
N ALA A 496 7.03 -5.29 -2.17
CA ALA A 496 7.77 -4.17 -1.56
C ALA A 496 9.01 -4.56 -0.74
N GLY A 497 9.97 -3.64 -0.62
CA GLY A 497 11.28 -3.86 0.03
C GLY A 497 11.26 -3.97 1.55
N TYR A 498 12.33 -4.53 2.11
CA TYR A 498 12.70 -4.49 3.54
C TYR A 498 14.11 -3.90 3.60
N GLY A 499 14.37 -3.04 4.58
CA GLY A 499 15.60 -2.26 4.63
C GLY A 499 15.75 -1.46 5.92
N THR A 500 16.73 -0.55 5.93
CA THR A 500 17.12 0.25 7.10
C THR A 500 15.98 1.05 7.71
N ASP A 501 15.01 1.50 6.91
CA ASP A 501 13.87 2.31 7.33
C ASP A 501 12.69 1.50 7.90
N SER A 502 12.78 0.18 7.92
CA SER A 502 11.64 -0.71 8.23
C SER A 502 11.08 -0.50 9.65
N ARG A 503 11.94 -0.12 10.61
CA ARG A 503 11.53 0.23 11.98
C ARG A 503 10.72 1.51 12.04
N ILE A 504 11.28 2.58 11.51
CA ILE A 504 10.66 3.90 11.56
C ILE A 504 9.38 3.94 10.72
N ALA A 505 9.35 3.24 9.57
CA ALA A 505 8.17 3.13 8.72
C ALA A 505 6.99 2.48 9.43
N ALA A 506 7.20 1.29 10.02
CA ALA A 506 6.17 0.57 10.75
C ALA A 506 5.72 1.33 12.02
N THR A 507 6.66 2.01 12.68
CA THR A 507 6.38 2.85 13.86
C THR A 507 5.50 4.05 13.50
N ALA A 508 5.86 4.80 12.45
CA ALA A 508 5.12 5.97 11.99
C ALA A 508 3.69 5.63 11.57
N VAL A 509 3.50 4.59 10.75
CA VAL A 509 2.14 4.20 10.34
C VAL A 509 1.32 3.66 11.51
N THR A 510 1.91 2.92 12.45
CA THR A 510 1.18 2.42 13.62
C THR A 510 0.74 3.57 14.51
N ALA A 511 1.63 4.53 14.77
CA ALA A 511 1.30 5.74 15.52
C ALA A 511 0.13 6.48 14.88
N PHE A 512 0.16 6.63 13.55
CA PHE A 512 -0.91 7.28 12.81
C PHE A 512 -2.23 6.50 12.88
N ILE A 513 -2.23 5.20 12.58
CA ILE A 513 -3.42 4.34 12.62
C ILE A 513 -4.07 4.38 14.00
N PHE A 514 -3.27 4.30 15.08
CA PHE A 514 -3.77 4.39 16.45
C PHE A 514 -4.28 5.78 16.81
N SER A 515 -3.94 6.81 16.03
CA SER A 515 -4.44 8.18 16.20
C SER A 515 -5.74 8.45 15.44
N ILE A 516 -6.12 7.62 14.46
CA ILE A 516 -7.33 7.81 13.64
C ILE A 516 -8.59 8.02 14.50
N PRO A 517 -8.86 7.23 15.56
CA PRO A 517 -10.03 7.42 16.41
C PRO A 517 -10.14 8.79 17.09
N LYS A 518 -9.05 9.56 17.20
CA LYS A 518 -9.07 10.90 17.80
C LYS A 518 -9.82 11.91 16.94
N GLY A 519 -9.91 11.70 15.62
CA GLY A 519 -10.67 12.57 14.71
C GLY A 519 -10.16 14.02 14.64
N ASN A 520 -8.88 14.24 14.97
CA ASN A 520 -8.30 15.58 15.07
C ASN A 520 -7.82 16.18 13.73
N LEU A 521 -7.77 15.36 12.68
CA LEU A 521 -7.42 15.76 11.31
C LEU A 521 -8.63 15.65 10.39
N TYR A 522 -8.67 16.43 9.31
CA TYR A 522 -9.71 16.30 8.29
C TYR A 522 -9.70 14.91 7.64
N LEU A 523 -8.51 14.36 7.36
CA LEU A 523 -8.33 12.96 6.94
C LEU A 523 -9.04 11.99 7.89
N THR A 524 -8.98 12.23 9.20
CA THR A 524 -9.50 11.32 10.24
C THR A 524 -10.96 11.62 10.63
N GLY A 525 -11.63 12.55 9.95
CA GLY A 525 -13.05 12.86 10.18
C GLY A 525 -13.33 14.09 11.03
N LYS A 526 -12.35 14.99 11.22
CA LYS A 526 -12.59 16.32 11.78
C LYS A 526 -13.64 17.04 10.94
N GLN A 527 -14.76 17.40 11.56
CA GLN A 527 -15.76 18.23 10.91
C GLN A 527 -15.21 19.66 10.82
N ALA A 528 -15.51 20.37 9.73
CA ALA A 528 -15.31 21.81 9.71
C ALA A 528 -16.15 22.38 10.85
N SER A 529 -15.51 22.98 11.86
CA SER A 529 -16.24 23.79 12.84
C SER A 529 -16.84 24.97 12.08
N ASP A 530 -18.13 25.26 12.29
CA ASP A 530 -18.87 26.42 11.75
C ASP A 530 -18.30 27.75 12.29
N HIS A 531 -17.05 28.04 11.96
CA HIS A 531 -16.36 29.28 12.26
C HIS A 531 -15.88 29.88 10.94
N HIS A 532 -16.85 30.44 10.22
CA HIS A 532 -16.65 31.56 9.32
C HIS A 532 -17.03 32.86 10.04
#